data_AF-A0A564YX62-F1
#
_entry.id   AF-A0A564YX62-F1
#
_cell.length_a   1.000
_cell.length_b   1.000
_cell.length_c   1.000
_cell.angle_alpha   90.00
_cell.angle_beta   90.00
_cell.angle_gamma   90.00
#
_symmetry.space_group_name_H-M   'P 1'
#
loop_
_entity.id
_entity.type
_entity.pdbx_description
1 polymer ?
#
loop_
_entity_poly.entity_id
_entity_poly.type
_entity_poly.pdbx_seq_one_letter_code
_entity_poly.pdbx_strand_id
1 'polypeptide(L)' 'KVIVSRNVAQFSFTWFEDFCRCLKICLSRPPPTSSGRNEQLVGNMKGQLLMSQGEEGVEEILNSLYFRYRTTLHVGV' A
#
# COMPACT_ATOMS: atom_id res chain seq x y z
N LYS A 1 -10.61 12.98 2.35
CA LYS A 1 -9.71 11.79 2.23
C LYS A 1 -8.35 12.28 1.75
N VAL A 2 -7.24 11.71 2.23
CA VAL A 2 -5.89 12.12 1.82
C VAL A 2 -5.14 10.91 1.30
N ILE A 3 -4.47 11.05 0.16
CA ILE A 3 -3.47 10.09 -0.34
C ILE A 3 -2.11 10.73 -0.13
N VAL A 4 -1.22 9.99 0.53
CA VAL A 4 0.16 10.41 0.77
C VAL A 4 1.05 9.54 -0.10
N SER A 5 1.73 10.14 -1.08
CA SER A 5 2.55 9.41 -2.03
C SER A 5 3.84 10.13 -2.37
N ARG A 6 4.88 9.34 -2.69
CA ARG A 6 6.10 9.88 -3.29
C ARG A 6 5.79 10.54 -4.63
N ASN A 7 6.61 11.53 -4.98
CA ASN A 7 6.56 12.19 -6.27
C ASN A 7 7.19 11.28 -7.35
N VAL A 8 6.42 10.27 -7.76
CA VAL A 8 6.76 9.35 -8.86
C VAL A 8 5.80 9.58 -10.03
N ALA A 9 6.28 9.38 -11.26
CA ALA A 9 5.57 9.75 -12.49
C ALA A 9 4.09 9.33 -12.51
N GLN A 10 3.80 8.10 -12.05
CA GLN A 10 2.44 7.55 -12.01
C GLN A 10 1.45 8.41 -11.21
N PHE A 11 1.86 9.01 -10.08
CA PHE A 11 1.01 9.84 -9.22
C PHE A 11 1.13 11.34 -9.51
N SER A 12 1.95 11.70 -10.51
CA SER A 12 2.17 13.08 -10.94
C SER A 12 1.59 13.35 -12.33
N PHE A 13 0.92 12.37 -12.94
CA PHE A 13 0.16 12.58 -14.16
C PHE A 13 -1.12 13.38 -13.89
N THR A 14 -1.49 14.21 -14.86
CA THR A 14 -2.70 15.03 -14.85
C THR A 14 -3.97 14.22 -14.64
N TRP A 15 -4.09 13.04 -15.27
CA TRP A 15 -5.26 12.16 -15.10
C TRP A 15 -5.44 11.72 -13.64
N PHE A 16 -4.36 11.53 -12.89
CA PHE A 16 -4.41 11.12 -11.49
C PHE A 16 -4.77 12.29 -10.57
N GLU A 17 -4.28 13.50 -10.88
CA GLU A 17 -4.66 14.72 -10.19
C GLU A 17 -6.14 15.05 -10.41
N ASP A 18 -6.64 14.91 -11.64
CA ASP A 18 -8.04 15.11 -11.99
C ASP A 18 -8.94 14.06 -11.31
N PHE A 19 -8.52 12.78 -11.28
CA PHE A 19 -9.20 11.74 -10.50
C PHE A 19 -9.31 12.11 -9.02
N CYS A 20 -8.21 12.56 -8.41
CA CYS A 20 -8.21 13.00 -7.02
C CYS A 20 -9.14 14.20 -6.80
N ARG A 21 -9.16 15.17 -7.73
CA ARG A 21 -10.04 16.34 -7.69
C ARG A 21 -11.52 15.92 -7.75
N CYS A 22 -11.89 15.06 -8.70
CA CYS A 22 -13.25 14.55 -8.88
C CYS A 22 -13.77 13.84 -7.61
N LEU A 23 -12.90 13.10 -6.93
CA LEU A 23 -13.25 12.37 -5.71
C LEU A 23 -13.04 13.16 -4.41
N LYS A 24 -12.67 14.44 -4.48
CA LYS A 24 -12.35 15.29 -3.32
C LYS A 24 -11.30 14.64 -2.40
N ILE A 25 -10.27 14.06 -3.01
CA ILE A 25 -9.10 13.47 -2.35
C ILE A 25 -7.95 14.47 -2.41
N CYS A 26 -7.37 14.81 -1.26
CA CYS A 26 -6.16 15.63 -1.22
C CYS A 26 -4.93 14.76 -1.48
N LEU A 27 -4.11 15.13 -2.46
CA LEU A 27 -2.83 14.47 -2.71
C LEU A 27 -1.71 15.21 -1.95
N SER A 28 -1.03 14.50 -1.04
CA SER A 28 0.11 15.02 -0.29
C SER A 28 1.41 14.37 -0.77
N ARG A 29 2.44 15.20 -0.99
CA ARG A 29 3.76 14.80 -1.46
C ARG A 29 4.80 15.06 -0.37
N PRO A 30 4.91 14.18 0.64
CA PRO A 30 5.86 14.38 1.72
C PRO A 30 7.30 14.11 1.25
N PRO A 31 8.31 14.52 2.04
CA PRO A 31 9.71 14.24 1.73
C PRO A 31 9.95 12.73 1.53
N PRO A 32 10.98 12.34 0.75
CA PRO A 32 11.25 10.94 0.42
C PRO A 32 11.40 10.00 1.63
N THR A 33 11.72 10.55 2.80
CA THR A 33 11.96 9.83 4.07
C THR A 33 10.68 9.43 4.82
N SER A 34 9.52 9.90 4.38
CA SER A 34 8.25 9.75 5.11
C SER A 34 7.49 8.45 4.81
N SER A 35 7.93 7.64 3.85
CA SER A 35 7.24 6.39 3.43
C SER A 35 7.56 5.16 4.29
N GLY A 36 8.27 5.32 5.42
CA GLY A 36 8.82 4.21 6.21
C GLY A 36 7.81 3.13 6.62
N ARG A 37 6.56 3.50 6.98
CA ARG A 37 5.52 2.50 7.32
C ARG A 37 5.07 1.66 6.13
N ASN A 38 4.93 2.28 4.95
CA ASN A 38 4.54 1.55 3.73
C ASN A 38 5.67 0.63 3.27
N GLU A 39 6.92 1.09 3.35
CA GLU A 39 8.09 0.28 3.00
C GLU A 39 8.27 -0.91 3.94
N GLN A 40 8.06 -0.72 5.25
CA GLN A 40 8.05 -1.80 6.23
C GLN A 40 6.96 -2.83 5.93
N LEU A 41 5.74 -2.36 5.61
CA LEU A 41 4.63 -3.26 5.24
C LEU A 41 4.97 -4.08 3.99
N VAL A 42 5.49 -3.44 2.95
CA VAL A 42 5.92 -4.10 1.71
C VAL A 42 7.03 -5.12 2.01
N GLY A 43 8.00 -4.77 2.85
CA GLY A 43 9.04 -5.69 3.30
C GLY A 43 8.48 -6.93 4.00
N ASN A 44 7.53 -6.73 4.92
CA ASN A 44 6.87 -7.83 5.64
C ASN A 44 6.04 -8.73 4.71
N MET A 45 5.32 -8.14 3.74
CA MET A 45 4.54 -8.90 2.75
C MET A 45 5.45 -9.69 1.82
N LYS A 46 6.54 -9.08 1.33
CA LYS A 46 7.53 -9.77 0.50
C LYS A 46 8.20 -10.92 1.24
N GLY A 47 8.55 -10.71 2.52
CA GLY A 47 9.11 -11.77 3.37
C GLY A 47 8.16 -12.95 3.50
N GLN A 48 6.88 -12.70 3.78
CA GLN A 48 5.88 -13.77 3.87
C GLN A 48 5.59 -14.44 2.53
N LEU A 49 5.53 -13.68 1.43
CA LEU A 49 5.36 -14.22 0.08
C LEU A 49 6.50 -15.19 -0.28
N LEU A 50 7.74 -14.87 0.09
CA LEU A 50 8.88 -15.78 -0.10
C LEU A 50 8.75 -17.06 0.74
N MET A 51 8.20 -16.97 1.95
CA MET A 51 7.98 -18.14 2.82
C MET A 51 6.87 -19.06 2.32
N SER A 52 5.89 -18.52 1.60
CA SER A 52 4.75 -19.28 1.03
C SER A 52 5.00 -19.79 -0.40
N GLN A 53 6.21 -19.58 -0.95
CA GLN A 53 6.52 -19.95 -2.33
C GLN A 53 6.53 -21.48 -2.48
N GLY A 54 5.51 -22.04 -3.13
CA GLY A 54 5.37 -23.48 -3.40
C GLY A 54 4.06 -24.12 -2.92
N GLU A 55 3.24 -23.42 -2.14
CA GLU A 55 1.96 -23.95 -1.60
C GLU A 55 0.73 -23.51 -2.42
N GLU A 56 0.71 -22.29 -2.99
CA GLU A 56 -0.46 -21.68 -3.66
C GLU A 56 -0.03 -20.64 -4.73
N GLY A 57 -1.00 -20.17 -5.53
CA GLY A 57 -0.82 -19.06 -6.47
C GLY A 57 -0.57 -17.72 -5.79
N VAL A 58 0.15 -16.82 -6.46
CA VAL A 58 0.52 -15.49 -5.91
C VAL A 58 -0.71 -14.69 -5.45
N GLU A 59 -1.84 -14.82 -6.14
CA GLU A 59 -3.09 -14.15 -5.79
C GLU A 59 -3.69 -14.67 -4.47
N GLU A 60 -3.70 -15.98 -4.25
CA GLU A 60 -4.20 -16.63 -3.03
C GLU A 60 -3.35 -16.22 -1.82
N ILE A 61 -2.03 -16.22 -1.99
CA ILE A 61 -1.08 -15.75 -0.98
C ILE A 61 -1.32 -14.27 -0.65
N LEU A 62 -1.46 -13.40 -1.65
CA LEU A 62 -1.73 -11.97 -1.43
C LEU A 62 -3.07 -11.73 -0.73
N ASN A 63 -4.12 -12.48 -1.07
CA ASN A 63 -5.41 -12.40 -0.41
C ASN A 63 -5.34 -12.83 1.06
N SER A 64 -4.62 -13.92 1.35
CA SER A 64 -4.35 -14.38 2.72
C SER A 64 -3.57 -13.34 3.54
N LEU A 65 -2.53 -12.75 2.96
CA LEU A 65 -1.74 -11.68 3.58
C LEU A 65 -2.58 -10.42 3.84
N TYR A 66 -3.42 -10.03 2.89
CA TYR A 66 -4.33 -8.90 3.04
C TYR A 66 -5.35 -9.15 4.16
N PHE A 67 -5.96 -10.34 4.18
CA PHE A 67 -6.88 -10.75 5.24
C PHE A 67 -6.20 -10.69 6.60
N ARG A 68 -4.99 -11.25 6.73
CA ARG A 68 -4.22 -11.22 7.97
C ARG A 68 -3.90 -9.80 8.41
N TYR A 69 -3.43 -8.93 7.50
CA TYR A 69 -3.16 -7.53 7.83
C TYR A 69 -4.41 -6.82 8.37
N ARG A 70 -5.57 -7.04 7.74
CA ARG A 70 -6.85 -6.46 8.16
C ARG A 70 -7.27 -6.96 9.53
N THR A 71 -7.16 -8.25 9.82
CA THR A 71 -7.58 -8.83 11.10
C THR A 71 -6.62 -8.49 12.25
N THR A 72 -5.32 -8.43 11.99
CA THR A 72 -4.32 -8.08 13.02
C THR A 72 -4.48 -6.62 13.49
N LEU A 73 -4.93 -5.71 12.62
CA LEU A 73 -5.24 -4.32 12.98
C LEU A 73 -6.50 -4.13 13.84
N HIS A 74 -7.33 -5.17 14.03
CA HIS A 74 -8.51 -5.09 14.91
C HIS A 74 -8.18 -5.49 16.36
N VAL A 75 -6.91 -5.82 16.67
CA VAL A 75 -6.45 -6.11 18.03
C VAL A 75 -5.59 -4.94 18.53
N GLY A 76 -6.26 -3.87 18.94
CA GLY A 76 -5.74 -2.80 19.82
C GLY A 76 -6.97 -2.21 20.50
N VAL A 77 -7.28 -2.59 21.75
CA VAL A 77 -6.81 -1.97 23.01
C VAL A 77 -6.98 -0.46 22.97
#